data_AF-A0A8J6I7E1-F1
#
_entry.id   AF-A0A8J6I7E1-F1
#
_cell.length_a   1.000
_cell.length_b   1.000
_cell.length_c   1.000
_cell.angle_alpha   90.00
_cell.angle_beta   90.00
_cell.angle_gamma   90.00
#
_symmetry.space_group_name_H-M   'P 1'
#
loop_
_entity.id
_entity.type
_entity.pdbx_description
1 polymer ?
#
loop_
_entity_poly.entity_id
_entity_poly.type
_entity_poly.pdbx_seq_one_letter_code
_entity_poly.pdbx_strand_id
1 'polypeptide(L)' 'LTDVVGLDVRLDIARTLQAAYGDRFAPPDLLIRMVAEGKLGKKSGEGFHRWSKS' A
#
# COMPACT_ATOMS: atom_id res chain seq x y z
N LEU A 1 7.76 -15.99 -4.83
CA LEU A 1 7.44 -15.64 -3.42
C LEU A 1 7.05 -14.16 -3.24
N THR A 2 7.02 -13.33 -4.30
CA THR A 2 7.16 -11.87 -4.15
C THR A 2 5.97 -11.04 -4.64
N ASP A 3 4.93 -11.65 -5.21
CA ASP A 3 3.80 -10.89 -5.80
C ASP A 3 2.72 -10.44 -4.79
N VAL A 4 2.93 -10.64 -3.47
CA VAL A 4 1.88 -10.47 -2.45
C VAL A 4 2.01 -9.18 -1.62
N VAL A 5 3.10 -8.41 -1.76
CA VAL A 5 3.56 -7.39 -0.78
C VAL A 5 3.17 -5.94 -1.15
N GLY A 6 2.11 -5.74 -1.94
CA GLY A 6 1.96 -4.55 -2.79
C GLY A 6 1.75 -3.19 -2.11
N LEU A 7 0.75 -3.03 -1.23
CA LEU A 7 0.37 -1.72 -0.66
C LEU A 7 0.08 -1.75 0.84
N ASP A 8 -0.41 -2.89 1.32
CA ASP A 8 -0.54 -3.22 2.75
C ASP A 8 0.80 -3.11 3.49
N VAL A 9 1.85 -3.72 2.95
CA VAL A 9 3.19 -3.69 3.57
C VAL A 9 3.80 -2.29 3.49
N ARG A 10 3.54 -1.54 2.41
CA ARG A 10 3.99 -0.14 2.31
C ARG A 10 3.29 0.75 3.34
N LEU A 11 1.99 0.54 3.57
CA LEU A 11 1.25 1.24 4.61
C LEU A 11 1.80 0.91 6.01
N ASP A 12 2.13 -0.35 6.27
CA ASP A 12 2.70 -0.79 7.54
C ASP A 12 4.09 -0.17 7.81
N ILE A 13 4.96 -0.16 6.79
CA ILE A 13 6.26 0.52 6.87
C ILE A 13 6.09 2.02 7.14
N ALA A 14 5.17 2.69 6.42
CA ALA A 14 4.94 4.12 6.61
C ALA A 14 4.45 4.43 8.04
N ARG A 15 3.52 3.63 8.59
CA ARG A 15 3.06 3.77 9.99
C ARG A 15 4.18 3.54 11.00
N THR A 16 5.04 2.54 10.75
CA THR A 16 6.21 2.27 11.58
C THR A 16 7.18 3.46 11.57
N LEU A 17 7.46 4.01 10.39
CA LEU A 17 8.33 5.18 10.24
C LEU A 17 7.70 6.45 10.86
N GLN A 18 6.39 6.64 10.73
CA GLN A 18 5.68 7.75 11.38
C GLN A 18 5.81 7.65 12.90
N ALA A 19 5.61 6.46 13.47
CA ALA A 19 5.74 6.24 14.91
C ALA A 19 7.17 6.52 15.42
N ALA A 20 8.18 6.17 14.63
CA ALA A 20 9.59 6.34 15.01
C ALA A 20 10.14 7.75 14.77
N TYR A 21 9.66 8.44 13.74
CA TYR A 21 10.31 9.66 13.23
C TYR A 21 9.34 10.84 12.98
N GLY A 22 8.07 10.68 13.32
CA GLY A 22 7.04 11.71 13.26
C GLY A 22 6.37 11.87 11.90
N ASP A 23 5.50 12.89 11.82
CA ASP A 23 4.50 13.06 10.75
C ASP A 23 5.08 13.23 9.34
N ARG A 24 6.38 13.52 9.20
CA ARG A 24 7.04 13.55 7.88
C ARG A 24 6.98 12.20 7.15
N PHE A 25 6.74 11.11 7.89
CA PHE A 25 6.58 9.76 7.34
C PHE A 25 5.14 9.27 7.40
N ALA A 26 4.18 10.14 7.70
CA ALA A 26 2.77 9.77 7.69
C ALA A 26 2.38 9.21 6.31
N PRO A 27 1.69 8.06 6.26
CA PRO A 27 1.21 7.52 5.00
C PRO A 27 0.22 8.49 4.34
N PRO A 28 0.28 8.68 3.01
CA PRO A 28 -0.72 9.49 2.31
C PRO A 28 -2.13 8.90 2.42
N ASP A 29 -3.15 9.75 2.52
CA ASP A 29 -4.56 9.33 2.60
C ASP A 29 -4.98 8.39 1.46
N LEU A 30 -4.45 8.62 0.26
CA LEU A 30 -4.70 7.77 -0.90
C LEU A 30 -4.24 6.33 -0.66
N LEU A 31 -3.06 6.14 -0.06
CA LEU A 31 -2.54 4.81 0.25
C LEU A 31 -3.42 4.10 1.29
N ILE A 32 -3.86 4.82 2.31
CA ILE A 32 -4.77 4.29 3.35
C ILE A 32 -6.07 3.80 2.71
N ARG A 33 -6.70 4.64 1.87
CA ARG A 33 -7.96 4.31 1.19
C ARG A 33 -7.81 3.10 0.27
N MET A 34 -6.75 3.04 -0.53
CA MET A 34 -6.51 1.92 -1.45
C MET A 34 -6.34 0.59 -0.71
N VAL A 35 -5.63 0.58 0.42
CA VAL A 35 -5.50 -0.63 1.25
C VAL A 35 -6.85 -1.00 1.88
N ALA A 36 -7.62 -0.03 2.37
CA ALA A 36 -8.96 -0.26 2.93
C ALA A 36 -9.94 -0.82 1.88
N GLU A 37 -9.81 -0.40 0.63
CA GLU A 37 -10.60 -0.91 -0.52
C GLU A 37 -10.10 -2.27 -1.05
N GLY A 38 -9.06 -2.85 -0.47
CA GLY A 38 -8.47 -4.12 -0.94
C GLY A 38 -7.73 -4.00 -2.28
N LYS A 39 -7.44 -2.77 -2.74
CA LYS A 39 -6.64 -2.49 -3.94
C LYS A 39 -5.16 -2.59 -3.60
N LEU A 40 -4.67 -3.82 -3.51
CA LEU A 40 -3.33 -4.16 -3.06
C LEU A 40 -2.32 -4.34 -4.20
N GLY A 41 -2.68 -3.97 -5.44
CA GLY A 41 -1.82 -4.09 -6.62
C GLY A 41 -2.10 -5.34 -7.45
N LYS A 42 -1.04 -5.95 -7.98
CA LYS A 42 -1.15 -7.07 -8.94
C LYS A 42 -1.97 -8.25 -8.41
N LYS A 43 -1.92 -8.53 -7.10
CA LYS A 43 -2.69 -9.62 -6.47
C LYS A 43 -4.20 -9.40 -6.45
N SER A 44 -4.66 -8.15 -6.35
CA SER A 44 -6.08 -7.78 -6.38
C SER A 44 -6.55 -7.35 -7.78
N GLY A 45 -5.68 -7.42 -8.80
CA GLY A 45 -5.95 -6.90 -10.14
C GLY A 45 -5.93 -5.37 -10.25
N GLU A 46 -5.82 -4.65 -9.13
CA GLU A 46 -5.82 -3.19 -9.08
C GLU A 46 -5.05 -2.67 -7.85
N GLY A 47 -4.17 -1.70 -8.07
CA GLY A 47 -3.50 -0.87 -7.05
C GLY A 47 -3.31 0.52 -7.63
N PHE A 48 -2.09 1.09 -7.58
CA PHE A 48 -1.83 2.36 -8.28
C PHE A 48 -2.00 2.23 -9.81
N HIS A 49 -1.90 1.01 -10.32
CA HIS A 49 -2.18 0.65 -11.71
C HIS A 49 -3.19 -0.50 -11.73
N ARG A 50 -4.02 -0.54 -12.78
CA ARG A 50 -4.87 -1.69 -13.06
C ARG A 50 -4.04 -2.75 -13.78
N TRP A 51 -3.99 -3.94 -13.20
CA TRP A 51 -3.21 -5.07 -13.72
C TRP A 51 -4.16 -5.98 -14.50
N SER A 52 -4.22 -5.79 -15.82
CA SER A 52 -4.86 -6.75 -16.72
C SER A 52 -3.99 -8.00 -16.80
N LYS A 53 -4.52 -9.18 -16.45
CA LYS A 53 -3.90 -10.44 -16.88
C LYS A 53 -4.08 -10.54 -18.40
N SER A 54 -3.00 -10.40 -19.16
CA SER A 54 -2.91 -10.99 -20.51
C SER A 54 -2.71 -12.49 -20.41
#